data_AF-A0A8J7RE51-F1
#
_entry.id   AF-A0A8J7RE51-F1
#
_cell.length_a   1.000
_cell.length_b   1.000
_cell.length_c   1.000
_cell.angle_alpha   90.00
_cell.angle_beta   90.00
_cell.angle_gamma   90.00
#
_symmetry.space_group_name_H-M   'P 1'
#
loop_
_entity.id
_entity.type
_entity.pdbx_description
1 polymer ?
#
loop_
_entity_poly.entity_id
_entity_poly.type
_entity_poly.pdbx_seq_one_letter_code
_entity_poly.pdbx_strand_id
1 'polypeptide(L)'
;MEKSIIDDSCILESLPTPVVALSRTGDLTVFNRAAADLFKVDQDNAVGQSAEAVIPAACAYILRKIARRSAEFCVVSRATLTHAGRDHAVLAAPHVRDGSVIGAVIVIGPSAPSAPARDLAPVRAVNGGGYWVPIFVPSSTTPSGTPFDSW
;
A
#
# COMPACT_ATOMS: atom_id res chain seq x y z
N MET A 1 25.17 -4.71 24.54
CA MET A 1 25.15 -5.92 23.69
C MET A 1 23.94 -6.73 24.13
N GLU A 2 22.78 -6.44 23.55
CA GLU A 2 21.52 -7.07 23.94
C GLU A 2 20.99 -7.74 22.68
N LYS A 3 21.18 -9.06 22.60
CA LYS A 3 20.65 -9.90 21.53
C LYS A 3 19.13 -9.94 21.72
N SER A 4 18.38 -9.31 20.82
CA SER A 4 16.93 -9.51 20.73
C SER A 4 16.68 -11.00 20.47
N ILE A 5 15.84 -11.61 21.30
CA ILE A 5 15.73 -13.07 21.53
C ILE A 5 14.91 -13.79 20.44
N ILE A 6 14.52 -13.11 19.36
CA ILE A 6 13.89 -13.71 18.19
C ILE A 6 14.49 -13.01 16.97
N ASP A 7 15.08 -13.76 16.03
CA ASP A 7 15.37 -13.22 14.70
C ASP A 7 14.03 -12.78 14.10
N ASP A 8 13.75 -11.48 14.08
CA ASP A 8 12.51 -10.91 13.51
C ASP A 8 12.28 -11.39 12.07
N SER A 9 13.37 -11.77 11.39
CA SER A 9 13.38 -12.48 10.11
C SER A 9 12.51 -13.75 10.12
N CYS A 10 12.57 -14.59 11.16
CA CYS A 10 11.80 -15.83 11.22
C CYS A 10 10.29 -15.60 11.22
N ILE A 11 9.84 -14.54 11.91
CA ILE A 11 8.42 -14.14 11.92
C ILE A 11 8.01 -13.71 10.51
N LEU A 12 8.78 -12.81 9.88
CA LEU A 12 8.47 -12.30 8.54
C LEU A 12 8.49 -13.39 7.46
N GLU A 13 9.39 -14.36 7.57
CA GLU A 13 9.47 -15.52 6.66
C GLU A 13 8.30 -16.49 6.84
N SER A 14 7.73 -16.57 8.06
CA SER A 14 6.57 -17.43 8.32
C SER A 14 5.26 -16.87 7.80
N LEU A 15 5.22 -15.58 7.43
CA LEU A 15 3.99 -14.93 6.97
C LEU A 15 3.64 -15.40 5.54
N PRO A 16 2.40 -15.86 5.30
CA PRO A 16 1.94 -16.20 3.94
C PRO A 16 1.64 -14.97 3.08
N THR A 17 1.89 -13.77 3.61
CA THR A 17 1.61 -12.49 2.95
C THR A 17 2.92 -11.87 2.49
N PRO A 18 3.00 -11.40 1.23
CA PRO A 18 4.16 -10.65 0.75
C PRO A 18 4.40 -9.38 1.57
N VAL A 19 5.60 -9.27 2.15
CA VAL A 19 6.06 -8.11 2.90
C VAL A 19 7.36 -7.60 2.30
N VAL A 20 7.39 -6.30 2.04
CA VAL A 20 8.54 -5.58 1.49
C VAL A 20 8.78 -4.34 2.33
N ALA A 21 10.00 -4.07 2.77
CA ALA A 21 10.34 -2.78 3.37
C ALA A 21 11.37 -2.05 2.52
N LEU A 22 11.12 -0.77 2.28
CA LEU A 22 12.01 0.11 1.54
C LEU A 22 12.60 1.17 2.46
N SER A 23 13.89 1.44 2.30
CA SER A 23 14.54 2.61 2.88
C SER A 23 14.03 3.90 2.23
N ARG A 24 14.37 5.06 2.79
CA ARG A 24 14.09 6.37 2.16
C ARG A 24 14.71 6.52 0.77
N THR A 25 15.81 5.82 0.49
CA THR A 25 16.50 5.83 -0.82
C THR A 25 15.84 4.88 -1.83
N GLY A 26 14.98 3.97 -1.37
CA GLY A 26 14.30 2.98 -2.22
C GLY A 26 15.01 1.62 -2.27
N ASP A 27 15.93 1.38 -1.35
CA ASP A 27 16.63 0.10 -1.21
C ASP A 27 15.81 -0.88 -0.38
N LEU A 28 15.84 -2.15 -0.76
CA LEU A 28 15.15 -3.24 -0.06
C LEU A 28 15.83 -3.51 1.27
N THR A 29 15.09 -3.36 2.36
CA THR A 29 15.56 -3.64 3.73
C THR A 29 14.92 -4.89 4.32
N VAL A 30 13.72 -5.24 3.83
CA VAL A 30 13.02 -6.50 4.12
C VAL A 30 12.41 -7.00 2.82
N PHE A 31 12.55 -8.29 2.57
CA PHE A 31 11.92 -8.96 1.44
C PHE A 31 11.71 -10.42 1.83
N ASN A 32 10.48 -10.78 2.21
CA ASN A 32 10.19 -12.13 2.69
C ASN A 32 9.95 -13.12 1.54
N ARG A 33 9.93 -14.42 1.85
CA ARG A 33 9.69 -15.49 0.88
C ARG A 33 8.41 -15.30 0.07
N ALA A 34 7.32 -14.85 0.71
CA ALA A 34 6.06 -14.61 0.01
C ALA A 34 6.17 -13.49 -1.05
N ALA A 35 7.00 -12.47 -0.82
CA ALA A 35 7.31 -11.44 -1.81
C ALA A 35 8.19 -11.97 -2.94
N ALA A 36 9.19 -12.80 -2.62
CA ALA A 36 10.00 -13.50 -3.62
C ALA A 36 9.13 -14.38 -4.54
N ASP A 37 8.21 -15.13 -3.95
CA ASP A 37 7.26 -15.98 -4.68
C ASP A 37 6.28 -15.19 -5.56
N LEU A 38 5.86 -13.99 -5.11
CA LEU A 38 4.99 -13.09 -5.85
C LEU A 38 5.69 -12.56 -7.10
N PHE A 39 6.92 -12.06 -6.95
CA PHE A 39 7.67 -11.43 -8.04
C PHE A 39 8.50 -12.42 -8.88
N LYS A 40 8.57 -13.69 -8.47
CA LYS A 40 9.38 -14.76 -9.10
C LYS A 40 10.86 -14.42 -9.15
N VAL A 41 11.39 -13.95 -8.02
CA VAL A 41 12.78 -13.52 -7.87
C VAL A 41 13.46 -14.27 -6.73
N ASP A 42 14.79 -14.33 -6.80
CA ASP A 42 15.60 -14.94 -5.74
C ASP A 42 15.67 -14.01 -4.53
N GLN A 43 15.35 -14.54 -3.35
CA GLN A 43 15.32 -13.80 -2.10
C GLN A 43 16.75 -13.47 -1.60
N ASP A 44 17.71 -14.37 -1.81
CA ASP A 44 19.02 -14.33 -1.15
C ASP A 44 19.87 -13.12 -1.60
N ASN A 45 19.54 -12.54 -2.77
CA ASN A 45 20.22 -11.37 -3.32
C ASN A 45 19.34 -10.10 -3.35
N ALA A 46 18.14 -10.14 -2.77
CA ALA A 46 17.18 -9.04 -2.85
C ALA A 46 17.47 -7.91 -1.85
N VAL A 47 17.85 -8.26 -0.62
CA VAL A 47 18.07 -7.28 0.46
C VAL A 47 19.34 -6.49 0.22
N GLY A 48 19.29 -5.18 0.42
CA GLY A 48 20.37 -4.23 0.18
C GLY A 48 20.45 -3.72 -1.26
N GLN A 49 19.66 -4.26 -2.19
CA GLN A 49 19.57 -3.76 -3.55
C GLN A 49 18.44 -2.76 -3.75
N SER A 50 18.56 -1.92 -4.78
CA SER A 50 17.47 -1.06 -5.23
C SER A 50 16.27 -1.92 -5.64
N ALA A 51 15.07 -1.49 -5.25
CA ALA A 51 13.83 -2.18 -5.64
C ALA A 51 13.70 -2.36 -7.17
N GLU A 52 14.28 -1.47 -7.97
CA GLU A 52 14.25 -1.53 -9.44
C GLU A 52 15.15 -2.60 -10.04
N ALA A 53 16.18 -3.03 -9.30
CA ALA A 53 17.08 -4.10 -9.74
C ALA A 53 16.46 -5.48 -9.51
N VAL A 54 15.66 -5.61 -8.45
CA VAL A 54 15.09 -6.89 -8.01
C VAL A 54 13.67 -7.08 -8.54
N ILE A 55 12.82 -6.07 -8.40
CA ILE A 55 11.38 -6.18 -8.70
C ILE A 55 11.13 -5.67 -10.12
N PRO A 56 10.19 -6.25 -10.89
CA PRO A 56 9.81 -5.74 -12.21
C PRO A 56 9.52 -4.23 -12.18
N ALA A 57 10.08 -3.49 -13.13
CA ALA A 57 10.15 -2.02 -13.11
C ALA A 57 8.81 -1.31 -12.82
N ALA A 58 7.70 -1.78 -13.42
CA ALA A 58 6.37 -1.22 -13.18
C ALA A 58 5.90 -1.40 -11.72
N CYS A 59 6.19 -2.57 -11.14
CA CYS A 59 5.87 -2.87 -9.75
C CYS A 59 6.77 -2.05 -8.81
N ALA A 60 8.07 -2.03 -9.07
CA ALA A 60 9.05 -1.25 -8.30
C ALA A 60 8.69 0.24 -8.26
N TYR A 61 8.27 0.83 -9.39
CA TYR A 61 7.81 2.21 -9.45
C TYR A 61 6.63 2.48 -8.51
N ILE A 62 5.61 1.61 -8.51
CA ILE A 62 4.43 1.76 -7.65
C ILE A 62 4.82 1.64 -6.17
N LEU A 63 5.63 0.62 -5.82
CA LEU A 63 6.10 0.39 -4.46
C LEU A 63 6.95 1.56 -3.94
N ARG A 64 7.86 2.09 -4.74
CA ARG A 64 8.64 3.29 -4.39
C ARG A 64 7.76 4.51 -4.19
N LYS A 65 6.81 4.75 -5.11
CA LYS A 65 5.91 5.90 -5.05
C LYS A 65 5.06 5.89 -3.77
N ILE A 66 4.47 4.74 -3.42
CA ILE A 66 3.64 4.61 -2.23
C ILE A 66 4.48 4.64 -0.94
N ALA A 67 5.65 4.00 -0.93
CA ALA A 67 6.58 4.02 0.20
C ALA A 67 7.08 5.43 0.49
N ARG A 68 7.48 6.17 -0.55
CA ARG A 68 7.91 7.57 -0.45
C ARG A 68 6.80 8.43 0.14
N ARG A 69 5.58 8.34 -0.38
CA ARG A 69 4.42 9.06 0.18
C ARG A 69 4.20 8.71 1.65
N SER A 70 4.26 7.44 1.99
CA SER A 70 4.05 6.98 3.36
C SER A 70 5.11 7.51 4.32
N ALA A 71 6.38 7.48 3.90
CA ALA A 71 7.52 7.93 4.68
C ALA A 71 7.59 9.47 4.81
N GLU A 72 7.39 10.21 3.72
CA GLU A 72 7.48 11.68 3.71
C GLU A 72 6.37 12.34 4.53
N PHE A 73 5.15 11.81 4.44
CA PHE A 73 4.00 12.38 5.15
C PHE A 73 3.70 11.66 6.47
N CYS A 74 4.44 10.61 6.81
CA CYS A 74 4.20 9.76 7.97
C CYS A 74 2.74 9.26 8.04
N VAL A 75 2.19 8.82 6.90
CA VAL A 75 0.81 8.35 6.76
C VAL A 75 0.76 6.93 6.20
N VAL A 76 -0.26 6.18 6.59
CA VAL A 76 -0.58 4.92 5.89
C VAL A 76 -1.11 5.25 4.51
N SER A 77 -0.47 4.71 3.48
CA SER A 77 -0.84 4.92 2.09
C SER A 77 -1.41 3.63 1.49
N ARG A 78 -2.34 3.77 0.53
CA ARG A 78 -2.95 2.65 -0.20
C ARG A 78 -2.74 2.84 -1.70
N ALA A 79 -2.52 1.75 -2.42
CA ALA A 79 -2.52 1.70 -3.88
C ALA A 79 -2.98 0.33 -4.38
N THR A 80 -3.18 0.25 -5.69
CA THR A 80 -3.36 -1.02 -6.41
C THR A 80 -2.11 -1.31 -7.21
N LEU A 81 -1.64 -2.56 -7.14
CA LEU A 81 -0.53 -3.07 -7.93
C LEU A 81 -1.06 -4.17 -8.85
N THR A 82 -0.92 -3.98 -10.16
CA THR A 82 -1.21 -5.05 -11.12
C THR A 82 0.08 -5.81 -11.42
N HIS A 83 0.09 -7.11 -11.14
CA HIS A 83 1.21 -8.00 -11.42
C HIS A 83 0.70 -9.34 -11.94
N ALA A 84 1.34 -9.89 -13.00
CA ALA A 84 0.95 -11.15 -13.63
C ALA A 84 -0.55 -11.26 -13.96
N GLY A 85 -1.18 -10.16 -14.39
CA GLY A 85 -2.61 -10.11 -14.75
C GLY A 85 -3.57 -10.12 -13.55
N ARG A 86 -3.08 -9.92 -12.33
CA ARG A 86 -3.89 -9.85 -11.10
C ARG A 86 -3.68 -8.51 -10.41
N ASP A 87 -4.75 -7.99 -9.85
CA ASP A 87 -4.70 -6.80 -9.01
C ASP A 87 -4.44 -7.19 -7.55
N HIS A 88 -3.60 -6.39 -6.91
CA HIS A 88 -3.19 -6.55 -5.53
C HIS A 88 -3.44 -5.25 -4.79
N ALA A 89 -4.00 -5.35 -3.58
CA ALA A 89 -4.04 -4.22 -2.67
C ALA A 89 -2.66 -4.03 -2.04
N VAL A 90 -2.15 -2.80 -2.08
CA VAL A 90 -0.88 -2.43 -1.47
C VAL A 90 -1.15 -1.47 -0.33
N LEU A 91 -0.64 -1.80 0.85
CA LEU A 91 -0.65 -0.95 2.03
C LEU A 91 0.79 -0.62 2.37
N ALA A 92 1.12 0.66 2.52
CA ALA A 92 2.41 1.12 2.99
C ALA A 92 2.24 1.89 4.30
N ALA A 93 3.02 1.56 5.32
CA ALA A 93 3.08 2.25 6.59
C ALA A 93 4.50 2.80 6.83
N PRO A 94 4.66 3.98 7.44
CA PRO A 94 5.97 4.53 7.72
C PRO A 94 6.73 3.62 8.68
N HIS A 95 7.99 3.33 8.35
CA HIS A 95 8.89 2.60 9.24
C HIS A 95 9.63 3.61 10.11
N VAL A 96 9.25 3.68 11.39
CA VAL A 96 9.83 4.63 12.36
C VAL A 96 10.73 3.86 13.33
N ARG A 97 11.96 4.36 13.51
CA ARG A 97 12.92 3.86 14.50
C ARG A 97 13.49 5.04 15.26
N ASP A 98 13.45 4.96 16.59
CA ASP A 98 13.95 6.00 17.50
C ASP A 98 13.41 7.41 17.17
N GLY A 99 12.11 7.49 16.82
CA GLY A 99 11.45 8.74 16.45
C GLY A 99 11.76 9.25 15.04
N SER A 100 12.60 8.56 14.26
CA SER A 100 12.95 8.92 12.89
C SER A 100 12.33 7.97 11.87
N VAL A 101 11.70 8.51 10.84
CA VAL A 101 11.20 7.71 9.71
C VAL A 101 12.39 7.23 8.87
N ILE A 102 12.68 5.93 8.88
CA ILE A 102 13.78 5.31 8.13
C ILE A 102 13.34 4.75 6.78
N GLY A 103 12.03 4.69 6.51
CA GLY A 103 11.48 4.19 5.27
C GLY A 103 9.99 3.87 5.38
N ALA A 104 9.54 2.83 4.68
CA ALA A 104 8.18 2.30 4.79
C ALA A 104 8.15 0.78 4.68
N VAL A 105 7.26 0.16 5.45
CA VAL A 105 6.90 -1.26 5.34
C VAL A 105 5.67 -1.37 4.46
N ILE A 106 5.70 -2.32 3.54
CA ILE A 106 4.69 -2.54 2.51
C ILE A 106 4.16 -3.95 2.65
N VAL A 107 2.85 -4.09 2.67
CA VAL A 107 2.14 -5.37 2.66
C VAL A 107 1.32 -5.44 1.38
N ILE A 108 1.44 -6.54 0.66
CA ILE A 108 0.73 -6.77 -0.59
C ILE A 108 -0.26 -7.91 -0.36
N GLY A 109 -1.54 -7.62 -0.55
CA GLY A 109 -2.62 -8.56 -0.34
C GLY A 109 -3.52 -8.69 -1.57
N PRO A 110 -4.54 -9.56 -1.51
CA PRO A 110 -5.58 -9.59 -2.53
C PRO A 110 -6.26 -8.24 -2.62
N SER A 111 -6.47 -7.73 -3.84
CA SER A 111 -7.38 -6.59 -4.01
C SER A 111 -8.81 -7.07 -3.76
N ALA A 112 -9.58 -6.30 -2.99
CA ALA A 112 -11.03 -6.45 -3.06
C ALA A 112 -11.47 -6.27 -4.52
N PRO A 113 -12.48 -7.01 -5.01
CA PRO A 113 -13.05 -6.71 -6.32
C PRO A 113 -13.40 -5.22 -6.34
N SER A 114 -12.93 -4.50 -7.36
CA SER A 114 -13.38 -3.13 -7.56
C SER A 114 -14.91 -3.18 -7.59
N ALA A 115 -15.56 -2.45 -6.68
CA ALA A 115 -16.96 -2.18 -6.88
C ALA A 115 -17.08 -1.64 -8.31
N PRO A 116 -18.01 -2.17 -9.15
CA PRO A 116 -18.17 -1.64 -10.49
C PRO A 116 -18.26 -0.12 -10.33
N ALA A 117 -17.45 0.61 -11.11
CA ALA A 117 -17.48 2.05 -11.09
C ALA A 117 -18.96 2.43 -11.17
N ARG A 118 -19.53 2.92 -10.05
CA ARG A 118 -20.91 3.38 -10.05
C ARG A 118 -20.95 4.38 -11.18
N ASP A 119 -21.78 4.12 -12.18
CA ASP A 119 -21.79 4.88 -13.42
C ASP A 119 -21.73 6.38 -13.08
N LEU A 120 -20.54 6.97 -13.29
CA LEU A 120 -20.28 8.38 -13.03
C LEU A 120 -20.71 9.21 -14.24
N ALA A 121 -21.32 8.57 -15.25
CA ALA A 121 -21.89 9.29 -16.37
C ALA A 121 -22.91 10.32 -15.84
N PRO A 122 -22.89 11.54 -16.39
CA PRO A 122 -23.91 12.53 -16.07
C PRO A 122 -25.31 11.96 -16.36
N VAL A 123 -26.15 11.86 -15.34
CA VAL A 123 -27.54 11.40 -15.48
C VAL A 123 -28.43 12.62 -15.70
N ARG A 124 -29.25 12.63 -16.74
CA ARG A 124 -30.15 13.77 -16.99
C ARG A 124 -31.07 13.99 -15.79
N ALA A 125 -31.13 15.23 -15.32
CA ALA A 125 -31.99 15.61 -14.21
C ALA A 125 -33.46 15.36 -14.57
N VAL A 126 -34.21 14.75 -13.64
CA VAL A 126 -35.62 14.35 -13.84
C VAL A 126 -36.50 15.56 -14.20
N ASN A 127 -36.16 16.76 -13.74
CA ASN A 127 -36.85 18.01 -14.04
C ASN A 127 -36.41 18.67 -15.37
N GLY A 128 -35.54 18.03 -16.15
CA GLY A 128 -35.01 18.56 -17.40
C GLY A 128 -34.00 19.71 -17.25
N GLY A 129 -33.63 20.09 -16.03
CA GLY A 129 -32.79 21.26 -15.74
C GLY A 129 -31.28 21.08 -15.94
N GLY A 130 -30.82 19.94 -16.45
CA GLY A 130 -29.40 19.67 -16.67
C GLY A 130 -29.02 18.19 -16.44
N TYR A 131 -27.80 17.95 -15.96
CA TYR A 131 -27.29 16.63 -15.61
C TYR A 131 -26.81 16.59 -14.16
N TRP A 132 -27.08 15.49 -13.48
CA TRP A 132 -26.48 15.12 -12.19
C TRP A 132 -25.17 14.39 -12.42
N VAL A 133 -24.09 14.88 -11.81
CA VAL A 133 -22.83 14.16 -11.74
C VAL A 133 -22.64 13.69 -10.31
N PRO A 134 -22.61 12.37 -10.04
CA PRO A 134 -22.33 11.89 -8.69
C PRO A 134 -20.88 12.22 -8.33
N ILE A 135 -20.68 13.10 -7.34
CA ILE A 135 -19.36 13.32 -6.75
C ILE A 135 -19.10 12.24 -5.70
N PHE A 136 -17.98 11.54 -5.82
CA PHE A 136 -17.55 10.60 -4.79
C PHE A 136 -16.90 11.37 -3.64
N VAL A 137 -17.57 11.43 -2.50
CA VAL A 137 -16.98 11.85 -1.23
C VAL A 137 -16.53 10.58 -0.51
N PRO A 138 -15.22 10.28 -0.42
CA PRO A 138 -14.77 9.17 0.41
C PRO A 138 -15.21 9.44 1.84
N SER A 139 -15.90 8.49 2.46
CA SER A 139 -16.27 8.59 3.87
C SER A 139 -15.00 8.81 4.70
N SER A 140 -14.80 10.04 5.18
CA SER A 140 -13.96 10.22 6.35
C SER A 140 -14.59 9.39 7.46
N THR A 141 -13.78 8.62 8.17
CA THR A 141 -14.21 7.92 9.37
C THR A 141 -14.83 8.96 10.32
N THR A 142 -16.14 9.07 10.34
CA THR A 142 -16.85 9.95 11.28
C THR A 142 -16.64 9.35 12.68
N PRO A 143 -16.04 10.05 13.65
CA PRO A 143 -16.16 9.63 15.02
C PRO A 143 -17.64 9.71 15.39
N SER A 144 -18.16 8.66 16.01
CA SER A 144 -19.54 8.57 16.48
C SER A 144 -19.90 9.79 17.33
N GLY A 145 -20.73 10.68 16.78
CA GLY A 145 -21.28 11.85 17.43
C GLY A 145 -22.65 12.15 16.82
N THR A 146 -23.65 12.28 17.69
CA THR A 146 -25.10 12.34 17.42
C THR A 146 -25.54 13.43 16.44
N PRO A 147 -26.71 13.28 15.80
CA PRO A 147 -27.20 14.22 14.79
C PRO A 147 -27.52 15.58 15.43
N PHE A 148 -27.09 16.63 14.75
CA PHE A 148 -27.38 18.02 15.07
C PHE A 148 -28.85 18.30 14.73
N ASP A 149 -29.66 18.60 15.74
CA ASP A 149 -31.03 19.08 15.56
C ASP A 149 -31.04 20.48 14.94
N SER A 150 -32.00 20.63 14.02
CA SER A 150 -32.41 21.78 13.22
C SER A 150 -32.54 23.13 13.94
N TRP A 151 -32.14 24.20 13.24
CA TRP A 151 -32.74 25.53 13.27
C TRP A 151 -32.91 26.04 11.84
#